data_AF-A0A382F8W8-F1
#
_entry.id   AF-A0A382F8W8-F1
#
_cell.length_a   1.000
_cell.length_b   1.000
_cell.length_c   1.000
_cell.angle_alpha   90.00
_cell.angle_beta   90.00
_cell.angle_gamma   90.00
#
_symmetry.space_group_name_H-M   'P 1'
#
loop_
_entity.id
_entity.type
_entity.pdbx_description
1 polymer ?
#
loop_
_entity_poly.entity_id
_entity_poly.type
_entity_poly.pdbx_seq_one_letter_code
_entity_poly.pdbx_strand_id
1 'polypeptide(L)'
;MIYNHSMKKLFLLLLLSLGLSVISYASESNYSSEGKKTLYDQIDSIGPTMSGYNSYMSTWKHAFKVVEKPYPVRYGTTSERYELREGDCYGWDCENMAARSELVLQKQLVQARYNQDIWYGWSFYNETIPTIGLYNVIGQWKNGMPTSTGSNNPMLVLRQTPLKSSIWYWCDNSFCSRHLKTQDNWDVFLQLGKGGKFKSQGNSNNWNSPCRLFSMEENQGKWVDIVINTNFGTDEDGYVNIWINGNKRCEYRGVIQDYIPSNALYPGPSHRRGVFINNSKMTSKTLPTLIAYYDEFRIGKSRKEVDIRMIEDPNYQPPKDKCAKGFINTNDSCTVDTVGTVDTVDIVDISNKYDGQYTMYLYRSYPGSNDKNIVNATIEIKGGFVKVSDNSDRWIHRKIDDPLDSLKGEVDTEGNLNWSMEIDPWKKSQFIHKVIFGGILNNDEPITGKYDEGTALRIELKKKD
;
A
#
# COMPACT_ATOMS: atom_id res chain seq x y z
N MET A 1 -18.41 -47.65 -82.22
CA MET A 1 -18.67 -48.75 -81.28
C MET A 1 -17.37 -49.08 -80.55
N ILE A 2 -17.37 -48.93 -79.22
CA ILE A 2 -16.65 -49.70 -78.20
C ILE A 2 -15.08 -49.63 -78.10
N TYR A 3 -14.62 -49.39 -76.85
CA TYR A 3 -13.28 -49.62 -76.24
C TYR A 3 -12.11 -48.66 -76.62
N ASN A 4 -11.09 -48.31 -75.81
CA ASN A 4 -10.68 -48.50 -74.40
C ASN A 4 -9.46 -47.57 -74.12
N HIS A 5 -9.13 -47.38 -72.83
CA HIS A 5 -7.78 -47.20 -72.27
C HIS A 5 -6.87 -45.96 -72.54
N SER A 6 -6.49 -45.34 -71.41
CA SER A 6 -5.14 -44.89 -71.05
C SER A 6 -4.64 -43.54 -71.60
N MET A 7 -4.86 -42.48 -70.81
CA MET A 7 -4.09 -41.23 -70.90
C MET A 7 -2.67 -41.43 -70.38
N LYS A 8 -1.79 -41.66 -71.34
CA LYS A 8 -0.41 -41.21 -71.48
C LYS A 8 0.09 -40.20 -70.42
N LYS A 9 1.09 -40.66 -69.66
CA LYS A 9 2.40 -39.99 -69.41
C LYS A 9 2.49 -38.53 -69.89
N LEU A 10 2.33 -37.55 -69.00
CA LEU A 10 3.03 -36.27 -69.12
C LEU A 10 2.96 -35.41 -67.85
N PHE A 11 3.36 -35.91 -66.67
CA PHE A 11 3.62 -35.02 -65.53
C PHE A 11 4.56 -35.66 -64.50
N LEU A 12 5.69 -36.17 -64.98
CA LEU A 12 6.72 -36.76 -64.13
C LEU A 12 8.11 -36.38 -64.64
N LEU A 13 8.40 -35.08 -64.76
CA LEU A 13 9.76 -34.59 -65.08
C LEU A 13 9.99 -33.07 -64.87
N LEU A 14 9.23 -32.40 -63.98
CA LEU A 14 9.39 -30.95 -63.76
C LEU A 14 9.30 -30.50 -62.30
N LEU A 15 9.68 -31.36 -61.35
CA LEU A 15 9.88 -31.00 -59.93
C LEU A 15 11.10 -31.73 -59.33
N LEU A 16 12.21 -31.77 -60.09
CA LEU A 16 13.46 -32.41 -59.66
C LEU A 16 14.67 -31.51 -59.99
N SER A 17 14.59 -30.24 -59.59
CA SER A 17 15.75 -29.34 -59.55
C SER A 17 15.45 -28.11 -58.69
N LEU A 18 15.40 -28.28 -57.36
CA LEU A 18 15.70 -27.23 -56.38
C LEU A 18 15.77 -27.89 -54.99
N GLY A 19 16.96 -27.86 -54.38
CA GLY A 19 17.10 -28.00 -52.93
C GLY A 19 17.85 -29.23 -52.40
N LEU A 20 19.06 -29.48 -52.89
CA LEU A 20 20.10 -30.09 -52.05
C LEU A 20 20.58 -29.06 -51.01
N SER A 21 20.96 -29.54 -49.82
CA SER A 21 21.38 -28.86 -48.57
C SER A 21 20.20 -28.30 -47.74
N VAL A 22 19.93 -28.80 -46.52
CA VAL A 22 20.83 -29.01 -45.37
C VAL A 22 20.42 -30.25 -44.59
N ILE A 23 21.39 -31.12 -44.29
CA ILE A 23 21.26 -32.19 -43.29
C ILE A 23 21.30 -31.50 -41.92
N SER A 24 20.17 -31.47 -41.21
CA SER A 24 20.18 -31.26 -39.75
C SER A 24 20.09 -32.61 -39.08
N TYR A 25 21.14 -32.98 -38.35
CA TYR A 25 21.10 -34.07 -37.39
C TYR A 25 20.03 -33.73 -36.33
N ALA A 26 18.90 -34.41 -36.37
CA ALA A 26 17.99 -34.47 -35.24
C ALA A 26 18.57 -35.51 -34.28
N SER A 27 19.31 -35.06 -33.26
CA SER A 27 19.46 -35.86 -32.05
C SER A 27 18.11 -35.85 -31.33
N GLU A 28 17.55 -37.03 -31.09
CA GLU A 28 16.43 -37.20 -30.18
C GLU A 28 16.88 -36.79 -28.78
N SER A 29 16.64 -35.53 -28.43
CA SER A 29 16.57 -35.13 -27.03
C SER A 29 15.21 -35.57 -26.53
N ASN A 30 15.21 -36.54 -25.63
CA ASN A 30 14.05 -36.90 -24.80
C ASN A 30 13.64 -35.65 -24.00
N TYR A 31 12.74 -34.85 -24.57
CA TYR A 31 12.09 -33.77 -23.85
C TYR A 31 11.01 -34.42 -22.98
N SER A 32 11.40 -34.86 -21.79
CA SER A 32 10.44 -35.05 -20.71
C SER A 32 9.69 -33.73 -20.55
N SER A 33 8.36 -33.79 -20.52
CA SER A 33 7.51 -32.68 -20.11
C SER A 33 7.75 -32.37 -18.63
N GLU A 34 8.91 -31.81 -18.31
CA GLU A 34 9.12 -31.06 -17.08
C GLU A 34 8.32 -29.76 -17.22
N GLY A 35 7.49 -29.48 -16.22
CA GLY A 35 6.58 -28.34 -16.22
C GLY A 35 7.32 -27.04 -16.55
N LYS A 36 6.73 -26.23 -17.44
CA LYS A 36 7.23 -24.89 -17.75
C LYS A 36 7.39 -24.09 -16.46
N LYS A 37 8.63 -23.96 -15.99
CA LYS A 37 9.01 -22.98 -14.96
C LYS A 37 8.50 -21.61 -15.41
N THR A 38 7.68 -20.99 -14.57
CA THR A 38 7.21 -19.62 -14.77
C THR A 38 8.39 -18.66 -14.67
N LEU A 39 8.28 -17.45 -15.22
CA LEU A 39 9.30 -16.41 -15.09
C LEU A 39 9.61 -16.04 -13.61
N TYR A 40 8.73 -16.44 -12.69
CA TYR A 40 8.93 -16.37 -11.24
C TYR A 40 9.94 -17.40 -10.71
N ASP A 41 10.06 -18.54 -11.38
CA ASP A 41 11.02 -19.61 -11.06
C ASP A 41 12.42 -19.32 -11.62
N GLN A 42 12.54 -18.24 -12.41
CA GLN A 42 13.80 -17.69 -12.94
C GLN A 42 14.31 -16.50 -12.11
N ILE A 43 13.70 -16.22 -10.95
CA ILE A 43 14.38 -15.39 -9.95
C ILE A 43 15.62 -16.16 -9.56
N ASP A 44 16.71 -15.59 -9.97
CA ASP A 44 18.03 -15.80 -9.47
C ASP A 44 18.02 -15.48 -7.96
N SER A 45 17.53 -16.42 -7.13
CA SER A 45 17.72 -16.47 -5.68
C SER A 45 19.17 -16.83 -5.37
N ILE A 46 20.10 -16.11 -5.99
CA ILE A 46 21.55 -16.37 -5.98
C ILE A 46 22.25 -15.60 -4.86
N GLY A 47 21.53 -14.84 -4.03
CA GLY A 47 22.12 -14.13 -2.90
C GLY A 47 21.28 -14.15 -1.62
N PRO A 48 21.78 -13.50 -0.55
CA PRO A 48 21.18 -13.56 0.77
C PRO A 48 19.76 -13.01 0.80
N THR A 49 18.86 -13.70 1.50
CA THR A 49 17.45 -13.33 1.67
C THR A 49 16.91 -13.79 3.02
N MET A 50 15.63 -13.57 3.29
CA MET A 50 14.89 -14.06 4.45
C MET A 50 13.58 -14.74 4.03
N SER A 51 12.94 -15.45 4.96
CA SER A 51 11.67 -16.14 4.69
C SER A 51 10.60 -15.19 4.15
N GLY A 52 9.93 -15.59 3.07
CA GLY A 52 8.91 -14.80 2.38
C GLY A 52 9.43 -13.75 1.39
N TYR A 53 10.76 -13.64 1.24
CA TYR A 53 11.40 -12.69 0.33
C TYR A 53 12.41 -13.38 -0.58
N ASN A 54 12.68 -12.74 -1.72
CA ASN A 54 13.79 -13.12 -2.60
C ASN A 54 14.77 -11.94 -2.70
N SER A 55 16.07 -12.25 -2.80
CA SER A 55 17.05 -11.27 -3.24
C SER A 55 16.75 -10.86 -4.68
N TYR A 56 16.80 -9.56 -4.97
CA TYR A 56 16.62 -9.07 -6.32
C TYR A 56 17.97 -8.62 -6.90
N MET A 57 18.52 -9.45 -7.81
CA MET A 57 19.74 -9.16 -8.58
C MET A 57 20.94 -8.76 -7.70
N SER A 58 21.06 -9.35 -6.51
CA SER A 58 22.23 -9.21 -5.64
C SER A 58 22.68 -10.56 -5.14
N THR A 59 23.91 -10.95 -5.48
CA THR A 59 24.50 -12.26 -5.16
C THR A 59 25.50 -12.21 -4.01
N TRP A 60 25.91 -10.99 -3.64
CA TRP A 60 26.99 -10.78 -2.69
C TRP A 60 26.57 -11.13 -1.26
N LYS A 61 27.39 -11.91 -0.55
CA LYS A 61 27.09 -12.36 0.81
C LYS A 61 26.89 -11.21 1.82
N HIS A 62 27.50 -10.05 1.56
CA HIS A 62 27.35 -8.88 2.42
C HIS A 62 26.10 -8.05 2.09
N ALA A 63 25.47 -8.27 0.92
CA ALA A 63 24.40 -7.41 0.43
C ALA A 63 23.24 -7.31 1.41
N PHE A 64 22.84 -8.44 2.02
CA PHE A 64 21.76 -8.49 2.99
C PHE A 64 22.12 -9.41 4.16
N LYS A 65 21.78 -8.98 5.39
CA LYS A 65 21.86 -9.81 6.61
C LYS A 65 20.74 -9.42 7.57
N VAL A 66 20.21 -10.40 8.29
CA VAL A 66 19.52 -10.13 9.57
C VAL A 66 20.61 -9.99 10.64
N VAL A 67 20.57 -8.92 11.41
CA VAL A 67 21.60 -8.56 12.39
C VAL A 67 21.00 -8.28 13.76
N GLU A 68 21.80 -8.41 14.81
CA GLU A 68 21.46 -8.11 16.20
C GLU A 68 22.39 -7.01 16.75
N LYS A 69 22.24 -6.60 18.01
CA LYS A 69 23.17 -5.66 18.66
C LYS A 69 24.63 -6.17 18.53
N PRO A 70 25.63 -5.29 18.28
CA PRO A 70 25.59 -3.83 18.41
C PRO A 70 25.05 -3.05 17.20
N TYR A 71 24.56 -3.73 16.16
CA TYR A 71 23.91 -3.04 15.04
C TYR A 71 22.61 -2.34 15.47
N PRO A 72 22.16 -1.29 14.76
CA PRO A 72 20.88 -0.64 15.04
C PRO A 72 19.72 -1.63 14.96
N VAL A 73 18.87 -1.67 15.98
CA VAL A 73 17.60 -2.42 16.02
C VAL A 73 16.52 -1.45 16.50
N ARG A 74 15.39 -1.36 15.79
CA ARG A 74 14.31 -0.42 16.11
C ARG A 74 13.42 -0.96 17.21
N TYR A 75 13.02 -2.22 17.09
CA TYR A 75 12.14 -2.89 18.02
C TYR A 75 12.49 -4.39 18.07
N GLY A 76 12.30 -5.04 19.21
CA GLY A 76 12.72 -6.43 19.40
C GLY A 76 14.25 -6.61 19.46
N THR A 77 14.77 -7.65 18.80
CA THR A 77 16.18 -8.09 18.93
C THR A 77 16.99 -8.05 17.63
N THR A 78 16.33 -7.95 16.47
CA THR A 78 16.97 -8.04 15.16
C THR A 78 16.51 -6.95 14.21
N SER A 79 17.35 -6.57 13.23
CA SER A 79 16.97 -5.74 12.10
C SER A 79 17.56 -6.27 10.79
N GLU A 80 17.10 -5.74 9.67
CA GLU A 80 17.58 -6.06 8.33
C GLU A 80 18.66 -5.07 7.90
N ARG A 81 19.89 -5.54 7.70
CA ARG A 81 21.01 -4.73 7.21
C ARG A 81 21.20 -4.94 5.71
N TYR A 82 21.19 -3.84 4.97
CA TYR A 82 21.50 -3.78 3.54
C TYR A 82 22.82 -3.06 3.34
N GLU A 83 23.71 -3.64 2.54
CA GLU A 83 25.01 -3.06 2.20
C GLU A 83 25.24 -3.10 0.70
N LEU A 84 25.65 -1.98 0.12
CA LEU A 84 26.02 -1.87 -1.28
C LEU A 84 27.41 -1.24 -1.39
N ARG A 85 28.36 -2.00 -1.91
CA ARG A 85 29.75 -1.57 -2.12
C ARG A 85 29.95 -1.11 -3.56
N GLU A 86 31.06 -0.41 -3.77
CA GLU A 86 31.55 -0.18 -5.12
C GLU A 86 31.76 -1.51 -5.85
N GLY A 87 31.27 -1.60 -7.09
CA GLY A 87 31.33 -2.81 -7.91
C GLY A 87 30.21 -3.81 -7.68
N ASP A 88 29.34 -3.61 -6.69
CA ASP A 88 28.18 -4.47 -6.44
C ASP A 88 27.05 -4.20 -7.44
N CYS A 89 27.25 -4.56 -8.70
CA CYS A 89 26.23 -4.56 -9.73
C CYS A 89 26.03 -5.98 -10.28
N TYR A 90 24.88 -6.23 -10.91
CA TYR A 90 24.60 -7.52 -11.54
C TYR A 90 23.76 -7.34 -12.81
N GLY A 91 24.11 -8.05 -13.88
CA GLY A 91 23.36 -8.04 -15.14
C GLY A 91 23.15 -6.63 -15.71
N TRP A 92 21.91 -6.35 -16.14
CA TRP A 92 21.54 -5.09 -16.79
C TRP A 92 21.77 -3.84 -15.93
N ASP A 93 21.86 -3.99 -14.60
CA ASP A 93 22.20 -2.87 -13.72
C ASP A 93 23.61 -2.34 -13.97
N CYS A 94 24.57 -3.24 -14.21
CA CYS A 94 25.95 -2.85 -14.54
C CYS A 94 26.02 -2.02 -15.81
N GLU A 95 25.19 -2.35 -16.81
CA GLU A 95 25.13 -1.62 -18.09
C GLU A 95 24.50 -0.23 -17.95
N ASN A 96 23.66 -0.02 -16.92
CA ASN A 96 22.89 1.21 -16.74
C ASN A 96 23.35 2.04 -15.54
N MET A 97 24.57 1.78 -15.05
CA MET A 97 25.15 2.48 -13.89
C MET A 97 24.22 2.46 -12.67
N ALA A 98 23.51 1.34 -12.51
CA ALA A 98 22.65 1.06 -11.39
C ALA A 98 23.31 -0.01 -10.51
N ALA A 99 22.98 0.02 -9.23
CA ALA A 99 23.46 -0.97 -8.28
C ALA A 99 22.41 -1.13 -7.19
N ARG A 100 22.28 -2.36 -6.67
CA ARG A 100 21.21 -2.68 -5.73
C ARG A 100 21.59 -3.74 -4.70
N SER A 101 21.07 -3.52 -3.51
CA SER A 101 20.83 -4.54 -2.51
C SER A 101 19.38 -4.37 -2.08
N GLU A 102 18.48 -5.17 -2.65
CA GLU A 102 17.05 -5.09 -2.39
C GLU A 102 16.43 -6.47 -2.20
N LEU A 103 15.46 -6.56 -1.30
CA LEU A 103 14.55 -7.69 -1.20
C LEU A 103 13.23 -7.38 -1.89
N VAL A 104 12.67 -8.40 -2.53
CA VAL A 104 11.34 -8.39 -3.13
C VAL A 104 10.44 -9.41 -2.44
N LEU A 105 9.21 -9.00 -2.14
CA LEU A 105 8.20 -9.88 -1.56
C LEU A 105 7.85 -11.01 -2.54
N GLN A 106 7.81 -12.25 -2.06
CA GLN A 106 7.43 -13.40 -2.87
C GLN A 106 6.00 -13.27 -3.41
N LYS A 107 5.76 -13.78 -4.62
CA LYS A 107 4.51 -13.61 -5.39
C LYS A 107 3.26 -13.88 -4.57
N GLN A 108 3.26 -15.02 -3.90
CA GLN A 108 2.14 -15.58 -3.18
C GLN A 108 1.81 -14.80 -1.90
N LEU A 109 2.72 -13.94 -1.44
CA LEU A 109 2.55 -13.10 -0.27
C LEU A 109 2.10 -11.67 -0.64
N VAL A 110 1.96 -11.34 -1.93
CA VAL A 110 1.52 -10.01 -2.37
C VAL A 110 0.03 -9.81 -2.08
N GLN A 111 -0.25 -8.90 -1.14
CA GLN A 111 -1.61 -8.62 -0.64
C GLN A 111 -2.34 -7.49 -1.39
N ALA A 112 -1.61 -6.47 -1.85
CA ALA A 112 -2.22 -5.30 -2.47
C ALA A 112 -2.96 -5.62 -3.76
N ARG A 113 -4.05 -4.89 -3.99
CA ARG A 113 -4.81 -4.90 -5.24
C ARG A 113 -5.11 -3.46 -5.64
N TYR A 114 -5.30 -3.24 -6.94
CA TYR A 114 -5.76 -1.96 -7.45
C TYR A 114 -7.11 -1.59 -6.85
N ASN A 115 -7.27 -0.31 -6.53
CA ASN A 115 -8.50 0.28 -6.00
C ASN A 115 -8.98 -0.35 -4.67
N GLN A 116 -8.06 -0.92 -3.88
CA GLN A 116 -8.36 -1.51 -2.57
C GLN A 116 -7.45 -0.91 -1.49
N ASP A 117 -8.05 -0.45 -0.39
CA ASP A 117 -7.32 0.10 0.75
C ASP A 117 -6.30 -0.90 1.31
N ILE A 118 -5.09 -0.41 1.57
CA ILE A 118 -4.04 -1.17 2.24
C ILE A 118 -3.10 -0.26 3.00
N TRP A 119 -2.52 -0.80 4.07
CA TRP A 119 -1.56 -0.13 4.93
C TRP A 119 -0.20 -0.82 4.91
N TYR A 120 0.85 -0.02 4.94
CA TYR A 120 2.24 -0.44 5.07
C TYR A 120 2.89 0.35 6.19
N GLY A 121 3.79 -0.29 6.94
CA GLY A 121 4.61 0.38 7.95
C GLY A 121 5.98 -0.28 8.03
N TRP A 122 7.04 0.51 8.19
CA TRP A 122 8.39 0.03 8.46
C TRP A 122 9.25 1.15 9.00
N SER A 123 10.43 0.79 9.50
CA SER A 123 11.41 1.73 10.00
C SER A 123 12.66 1.71 9.14
N PHE A 124 13.24 2.86 8.87
CA PHE A 124 14.44 3.04 8.05
C PHE A 124 15.53 3.73 8.86
N TYR A 125 16.77 3.24 8.80
CA TYR A 125 17.94 3.84 9.42
C TYR A 125 19.02 4.03 8.37
N ASN A 126 19.46 5.27 8.18
CA ASN A 126 20.61 5.58 7.33
C ASN A 126 21.91 5.55 8.13
N GLU A 127 22.84 4.65 7.80
CA GLU A 127 24.18 4.64 8.40
C GLU A 127 25.18 5.45 7.56
N THR A 128 25.28 5.16 6.26
CA THR A 128 26.33 5.76 5.41
C THR A 128 25.85 6.32 4.07
N ILE A 129 24.55 6.31 3.78
CA ILE A 129 24.02 6.85 2.52
C ILE A 129 24.21 8.37 2.51
N PRO A 130 25.01 8.91 1.59
CA PRO A 130 25.32 10.32 1.55
C PRO A 130 24.31 11.12 0.71
N THR A 131 24.25 12.43 0.95
CA THR A 131 23.44 13.38 0.16
C THR A 131 24.12 13.81 -1.14
N ILE A 132 24.75 12.89 -1.89
CA ILE A 132 25.53 13.21 -3.11
C ILE A 132 24.79 12.98 -4.43
N GLY A 133 23.47 12.87 -4.40
CA GLY A 133 22.65 12.76 -5.59
C GLY A 133 22.70 11.39 -6.29
N LEU A 134 22.73 10.33 -5.49
CA LEU A 134 22.72 8.93 -5.95
C LEU A 134 21.35 8.44 -6.43
N TYR A 135 20.33 9.30 -6.38
CA TYR A 135 18.94 8.95 -6.68
C TYR A 135 18.43 7.74 -5.88
N ASN A 136 18.94 7.57 -4.66
CA ASN A 136 18.70 6.39 -3.85
C ASN A 136 17.20 6.16 -3.63
N VAL A 137 16.75 4.92 -3.82
CA VAL A 137 15.39 4.47 -3.55
C VAL A 137 15.42 3.66 -2.27
N ILE A 138 14.57 4.04 -1.31
CA ILE A 138 14.47 3.40 0.00
C ILE A 138 13.20 2.56 0.17
N GLY A 139 12.31 2.60 -0.82
CA GLY A 139 11.08 1.79 -0.87
C GLY A 139 10.37 2.02 -2.19
N GLN A 140 9.85 0.96 -2.80
CA GLN A 140 9.13 1.08 -4.08
C GLN A 140 8.10 -0.02 -4.27
N TRP A 141 7.04 0.31 -5.01
CA TRP A 141 6.00 -0.63 -5.44
C TRP A 141 6.05 -0.81 -6.93
N LYS A 142 6.08 -2.07 -7.36
CA LYS A 142 6.16 -2.45 -8.76
C LYS A 142 5.04 -3.39 -9.13
N ASN A 143 4.71 -3.41 -10.42
CA ASN A 143 3.71 -4.27 -10.98
C ASN A 143 4.23 -5.71 -11.06
N GLY A 144 4.16 -6.43 -9.94
CA GLY A 144 4.76 -7.74 -9.82
C GLY A 144 6.25 -7.77 -10.18
N MET A 145 6.66 -8.89 -10.76
CA MET A 145 8.04 -9.15 -11.16
C MET A 145 8.35 -8.66 -12.58
N PRO A 146 9.63 -8.35 -12.89
CA PRO A 146 10.03 -7.94 -14.23
C PRO A 146 9.66 -9.03 -15.24
N THR A 147 9.13 -8.62 -16.40
CA THR A 147 8.97 -9.53 -17.53
C THR A 147 10.23 -9.49 -18.40
N SER A 148 10.55 -10.60 -19.08
CA SER A 148 11.67 -10.69 -20.03
C SER A 148 11.56 -9.75 -21.24
N THR A 149 10.42 -9.05 -21.38
CA THR A 149 10.12 -8.18 -22.53
C THR A 149 9.54 -6.81 -22.14
N GLY A 150 9.48 -6.43 -20.86
CA GLY A 150 8.77 -5.22 -20.44
C GLY A 150 9.39 -4.48 -19.25
N SER A 151 9.42 -3.14 -19.37
CA SER A 151 9.79 -2.24 -18.26
C SER A 151 8.83 -2.41 -17.08
N ASN A 152 9.30 -3.02 -15.98
CA ASN A 152 8.61 -3.03 -14.70
C ASN A 152 8.85 -1.70 -13.97
N ASN A 153 8.20 -0.67 -14.49
CA ASN A 153 8.24 0.67 -13.93
C ASN A 153 7.54 0.68 -12.56
N PRO A 154 8.13 1.35 -11.56
CA PRO A 154 7.48 1.47 -10.28
C PRO A 154 6.24 2.37 -10.38
N MET A 155 5.25 2.08 -9.54
CA MET A 155 4.00 2.84 -9.38
C MET A 155 4.14 3.91 -8.31
N LEU A 156 4.81 3.56 -7.20
CA LEU A 156 5.14 4.45 -6.09
C LEU A 156 6.61 4.23 -5.73
N VAL A 157 7.35 5.30 -5.48
CA VAL A 157 8.76 5.27 -5.10
C VAL A 157 9.01 6.29 -3.99
N LEU A 158 9.64 5.86 -2.90
CA LEU A 158 10.30 6.76 -1.96
C LEU A 158 11.76 6.88 -2.35
N ARG A 159 12.16 8.07 -2.78
CA ARG A 159 13.53 8.29 -3.29
C ARG A 159 14.12 9.61 -2.84
N GLN A 160 15.45 9.66 -2.89
CA GLN A 160 16.23 10.85 -2.65
C GLN A 160 16.39 11.67 -3.96
N THR A 161 16.31 13.00 -3.86
CA THR A 161 16.59 13.91 -4.97
C THR A 161 18.08 13.94 -5.33
N PRO A 162 18.44 14.30 -6.57
CA PRO A 162 19.82 14.64 -6.89
C PRO A 162 20.27 15.91 -6.15
N LEU A 163 21.59 16.07 -5.97
CA LEU A 163 22.20 17.32 -5.50
C LEU A 163 21.74 18.50 -6.37
N LYS A 164 21.33 19.61 -5.74
CA LYS A 164 20.87 20.84 -6.41
C LYS A 164 19.72 20.61 -7.40
N SER A 165 18.75 19.78 -7.02
CA SER A 165 17.57 19.53 -7.85
C SER A 165 16.65 20.74 -7.91
N SER A 166 16.33 21.23 -9.11
CA SER A 166 15.31 22.26 -9.35
C SER A 166 13.88 21.70 -9.33
N ILE A 167 13.71 20.39 -9.03
CA ILE A 167 12.41 19.72 -8.89
C ILE A 167 11.48 20.45 -7.92
N TRP A 168 12.01 21.22 -6.98
CA TRP A 168 11.16 21.93 -6.04
C TRP A 168 10.87 23.38 -6.43
N TYR A 169 11.63 23.95 -7.38
CA TYR A 169 11.49 25.35 -7.77
C TYR A 169 10.11 25.65 -8.41
N TRP A 170 9.59 24.68 -9.17
CA TRP A 170 8.27 24.77 -9.80
C TRP A 170 7.19 24.01 -9.04
N CYS A 171 7.53 23.46 -7.87
CA CYS A 171 6.53 22.87 -7.00
C CYS A 171 5.69 23.99 -6.40
N ASP A 172 4.41 24.02 -6.76
CA ASP A 172 3.47 24.83 -6.01
C ASP A 172 3.33 24.24 -4.60
N ASN A 173 3.67 25.03 -3.58
CA ASN A 173 3.47 24.66 -2.17
C ASN A 173 2.01 24.31 -1.88
N SER A 174 1.05 24.79 -2.70
CA SER A 174 -0.37 24.45 -2.62
C SER A 174 -0.75 23.07 -3.19
N PHE A 175 0.17 22.34 -3.82
CA PHE A 175 -0.04 20.95 -4.28
C PHE A 175 0.99 20.00 -3.69
N CYS A 176 2.25 20.43 -3.66
CA CYS A 176 3.37 19.59 -3.26
C CYS A 176 3.52 19.36 -1.75
N SER A 177 2.67 20.01 -0.96
CA SER A 177 2.57 19.96 0.50
C SER A 177 1.59 21.04 0.94
N ARG A 178 0.36 21.06 0.37
CA ARG A 178 -0.65 22.12 0.59
C ARG A 178 -0.88 22.46 2.06
N HIS A 179 -0.54 21.52 2.93
CA HIS A 179 -0.68 21.63 4.35
C HIS A 179 0.61 21.31 5.13
N LEU A 180 1.82 21.30 4.59
CA LEU A 180 2.99 20.91 5.40
C LEU A 180 4.14 21.89 5.21
N LYS A 181 4.59 22.51 6.31
CA LYS A 181 5.88 23.22 6.30
C LYS A 181 6.97 22.19 6.02
N THR A 182 7.45 22.17 4.78
CA THR A 182 8.63 21.42 4.39
C THR A 182 9.82 22.37 4.42
N GLN A 183 10.99 21.85 4.80
CA GLN A 183 12.24 22.59 4.71
C GLN A 183 12.86 22.35 3.33
N ASP A 184 13.57 23.34 2.79
CA ASP A 184 14.17 23.24 1.45
C ASP A 184 15.30 22.21 1.34
N ASN A 185 15.83 21.77 2.48
CA ASN A 185 16.84 20.72 2.57
C ASN A 185 16.26 19.29 2.60
N TRP A 186 14.93 19.12 2.55
CA TRP A 186 14.31 17.80 2.51
C TRP A 186 14.41 17.19 1.12
N ASP A 187 15.18 16.11 1.04
CA ASP A 187 15.60 15.48 -0.19
C ASP A 187 14.96 14.11 -0.42
N VAL A 188 14.30 13.50 0.58
CA VAL A 188 13.50 12.29 0.39
C VAL A 188 12.06 12.66 0.08
N PHE A 189 11.49 12.06 -0.98
CA PHE A 189 10.17 12.41 -1.49
C PHE A 189 9.42 11.20 -2.06
N LEU A 190 8.09 11.33 -2.14
CA LEU A 190 7.24 10.42 -2.89
C LEU A 190 7.27 10.80 -4.38
N GLN A 191 7.57 9.83 -5.23
CA GLN A 191 7.41 9.90 -6.67
C GLN A 191 6.38 8.86 -7.14
N LEU A 192 5.42 9.29 -7.96
CA LEU A 192 4.54 8.39 -8.69
C LEU A 192 5.23 7.91 -9.99
N GLY A 193 4.84 6.72 -10.43
CA GLY A 193 5.31 6.10 -11.65
C GLY A 193 4.91 6.85 -12.93
N LYS A 194 5.30 6.28 -14.08
CA LYS A 194 4.90 6.78 -15.41
C LYS A 194 3.37 6.82 -15.58
N GLY A 195 2.66 5.91 -14.94
CA GLY A 195 1.20 5.85 -14.99
C GLY A 195 0.49 6.90 -14.12
N GLY A 196 1.21 7.56 -13.21
CA GLY A 196 0.66 8.61 -12.35
C GLY A 196 0.36 9.89 -13.13
N LYS A 197 -0.75 10.55 -12.82
CA LYS A 197 -1.22 11.77 -13.53
C LYS A 197 -1.10 13.04 -12.70
N PHE A 198 -0.10 13.12 -11.83
CA PHE A 198 0.15 14.33 -11.05
C PHE A 198 0.43 15.54 -11.96
N LYS A 199 -0.28 16.64 -11.72
CA LYS A 199 -0.08 17.93 -12.37
C LYS A 199 0.16 18.98 -11.29
N SER A 200 1.24 19.77 -11.45
CA SER A 200 1.46 20.99 -10.67
C SER A 200 1.01 22.23 -11.48
N GLN A 201 1.13 23.44 -10.92
CA GLN A 201 0.85 24.67 -11.68
C GLN A 201 1.76 24.79 -12.92
N GLY A 202 1.24 25.38 -14.00
CA GLY A 202 2.00 25.69 -15.21
C GLY A 202 2.26 24.53 -16.18
N ASN A 203 1.41 23.50 -16.19
CA ASN A 203 1.57 22.27 -17.01
C ASN A 203 2.84 21.46 -16.73
N SER A 204 3.59 21.76 -15.65
CA SER A 204 4.72 20.95 -15.23
C SER A 204 4.21 19.76 -14.41
N ASN A 205 4.61 18.54 -14.75
CA ASN A 205 4.25 17.34 -13.97
C ASN A 205 5.17 17.15 -12.74
N ASN A 206 6.11 18.07 -12.52
CA ASN A 206 7.13 18.04 -11.49
C ASN A 206 7.69 16.63 -11.16
N TRP A 207 8.14 15.90 -12.18
CA TRP A 207 8.66 14.54 -12.04
C TRP A 207 7.68 13.55 -11.38
N ASN A 208 6.38 13.83 -11.42
CA ASN A 208 5.33 13.13 -10.69
C ASN A 208 5.60 13.06 -9.18
N SER A 209 6.05 14.17 -8.57
CA SER A 209 6.53 14.21 -7.18
C SER A 209 5.59 15.00 -6.28
N PRO A 210 4.52 14.39 -5.74
CA PRO A 210 3.50 15.12 -5.00
C PRO A 210 3.92 15.54 -3.59
N CYS A 211 4.93 14.93 -2.96
CA CYS A 211 5.21 15.16 -1.53
C CYS A 211 6.70 15.06 -1.18
N ARG A 212 7.24 16.04 -0.44
CA ARG A 212 8.50 15.91 0.32
C ARG A 212 8.24 15.21 1.65
N LEU A 213 9.16 14.37 2.11
CA LEU A 213 8.96 13.52 3.28
C LEU A 213 9.89 13.83 4.45
N PHE A 214 11.22 13.80 4.23
CA PHE A 214 12.23 14.09 5.25
C PHE A 214 13.60 14.38 4.62
N SER A 215 14.57 14.81 5.44
CA SER A 215 15.99 14.96 5.04
C SER A 215 16.79 13.70 5.39
N MET A 216 17.52 13.16 4.41
CA MET A 216 18.43 12.03 4.59
C MET A 216 19.58 12.36 5.56
N GLU A 217 20.07 13.61 5.53
CA GLU A 217 21.16 14.09 6.38
C GLU A 217 20.72 14.31 7.83
N GLU A 218 19.59 15.00 8.06
CA GLU A 218 19.08 15.28 9.42
C GLU A 218 18.73 13.99 10.20
N ASN A 219 18.41 12.92 9.47
CA ASN A 219 18.02 11.61 9.99
C ASN A 219 19.13 10.55 9.87
N GLN A 220 20.35 10.92 9.46
CA GLN A 220 21.47 10.00 9.51
C GLN A 220 21.74 9.56 10.95
N GLY A 221 21.94 8.26 11.16
CA GLY A 221 22.16 7.69 12.48
C GLY A 221 20.90 7.60 13.35
N LYS A 222 19.70 7.78 12.78
CA LYS A 222 18.42 7.72 13.50
C LYS A 222 17.41 6.85 12.76
N TRP A 223 16.51 6.24 13.51
CA TRP A 223 15.35 5.56 12.94
C TRP A 223 14.30 6.56 12.44
N VAL A 224 13.76 6.28 11.27
CA VAL A 224 12.66 6.98 10.63
C VAL A 224 11.51 5.98 10.45
N ASP A 225 10.44 6.15 11.21
CA ASP A 225 9.25 5.31 11.12
C ASP A 225 8.34 5.83 9.98
N ILE A 226 8.12 5.01 8.96
CA ILE A 226 7.38 5.34 7.75
C ILE A 226 6.08 4.53 7.76
N VAL A 227 4.95 5.21 7.61
CA VAL A 227 3.63 4.56 7.44
C VAL A 227 2.99 5.08 6.18
N ILE A 228 2.43 4.17 5.37
CA ILE A 228 1.74 4.49 4.13
C ILE A 228 0.36 3.86 4.13
N ASN A 229 -0.63 4.63 3.69
CA ASN A 229 -1.95 4.15 3.35
C ASN A 229 -2.28 4.54 1.90
N THR A 230 -2.70 3.58 1.10
CA THR A 230 -3.01 3.80 -0.32
C THR A 230 -3.99 2.76 -0.84
N ASN A 231 -4.66 3.07 -1.95
CA ASN A 231 -5.46 2.12 -2.72
C ASN A 231 -4.84 1.77 -4.08
N PHE A 232 -3.67 2.32 -4.42
CA PHE A 232 -3.08 2.21 -5.76
C PHE A 232 -4.05 2.60 -6.90
N GLY A 233 -4.89 3.61 -6.69
CA GLY A 233 -6.00 3.96 -7.58
C GLY A 233 -5.65 4.13 -9.06
N THR A 234 -6.55 3.66 -9.91
CA THR A 234 -6.45 3.74 -11.38
C THR A 234 -7.22 4.90 -12.00
N ASP A 235 -7.96 5.63 -11.17
CA ASP A 235 -8.80 6.78 -11.51
C ASP A 235 -8.58 7.90 -10.47
N GLU A 236 -9.45 8.92 -10.48
CA GLU A 236 -9.35 10.09 -9.61
C GLU A 236 -9.60 9.78 -8.12
N ASP A 237 -10.15 8.61 -7.79
CA ASP A 237 -10.37 8.17 -6.40
C ASP A 237 -9.09 7.55 -5.79
N GLY A 238 -7.99 7.52 -6.53
CA GLY A 238 -6.69 7.10 -6.03
C GLY A 238 -6.18 7.99 -4.89
N TYR A 239 -5.49 7.39 -3.93
CA TYR A 239 -4.85 8.15 -2.84
C TYR A 239 -3.55 7.55 -2.33
N VAL A 240 -2.67 8.42 -1.82
CA VAL A 240 -1.50 8.03 -1.02
C VAL A 240 -1.41 8.96 0.18
N ASN A 241 -1.49 8.41 1.38
CA ASN A 241 -1.25 9.10 2.63
C ASN A 241 0.04 8.56 3.25
N ILE A 242 0.95 9.44 3.68
CA ILE A 242 2.22 9.03 4.29
C ILE A 242 2.42 9.75 5.61
N TRP A 243 2.85 9.03 6.64
CA TRP A 243 3.31 9.57 7.91
C TRP A 243 4.78 9.25 8.12
N ILE A 244 5.53 10.22 8.63
CA ILE A 244 6.95 10.10 9.00
C ILE A 244 7.08 10.46 10.47
N ASN A 245 7.56 9.52 11.27
CA ASN A 245 7.65 9.64 12.74
C ASN A 245 6.31 10.12 13.34
N GLY A 246 5.20 9.61 12.80
CA GLY A 246 3.83 9.83 13.26
C GLY A 246 3.13 11.04 12.73
N ASN A 247 3.88 11.97 12.14
CA ASN A 247 3.37 13.18 11.55
C ASN A 247 2.96 12.91 10.09
N LYS A 248 1.75 13.29 9.69
CA LYS A 248 1.32 13.17 8.31
C LYS A 248 2.20 14.07 7.44
N ARG A 249 2.85 13.51 6.43
CA ARG A 249 3.78 14.18 5.50
C ARG A 249 3.33 14.16 4.04
N CYS A 250 2.36 13.34 3.70
CA CYS A 250 1.80 13.33 2.36
C CYS A 250 0.31 13.07 2.41
N GLU A 251 -0.41 13.80 1.57
CA GLU A 251 -1.80 13.53 1.23
C GLU A 251 -1.96 13.78 -0.26
N TYR A 252 -1.89 12.71 -1.04
CA TYR A 252 -2.11 12.72 -2.48
C TYR A 252 -3.49 12.14 -2.81
N ARG A 253 -4.15 12.73 -3.80
CA ARG A 253 -5.38 12.25 -4.44
C ARG A 253 -5.21 12.29 -5.96
N GLY A 254 -5.77 11.30 -6.65
CA GLY A 254 -5.73 11.16 -8.10
C GLY A 254 -5.08 9.87 -8.59
N VAL A 255 -4.97 9.76 -9.91
CA VAL A 255 -4.49 8.55 -10.59
C VAL A 255 -3.03 8.22 -10.22
N ILE A 256 -2.84 7.07 -9.58
CA ILE A 256 -1.52 6.51 -9.25
C ILE A 256 -0.97 5.68 -10.41
N GLN A 257 -1.86 4.93 -11.08
CA GLN A 257 -1.50 4.02 -12.15
C GLN A 257 -2.63 3.91 -13.18
N ASP A 258 -2.43 4.50 -14.35
CA ASP A 258 -3.40 4.53 -15.46
C ASP A 258 -3.50 3.24 -16.29
N TYR A 259 -2.73 2.20 -15.93
CA TYR A 259 -2.68 0.94 -16.67
C TYR A 259 -2.52 -0.26 -15.74
N ILE A 260 -3.43 -1.22 -15.85
CA ILE A 260 -3.37 -2.51 -15.15
C ILE A 260 -2.71 -3.55 -16.09
N PRO A 261 -1.60 -4.19 -15.70
CA PRO A 261 -0.97 -5.26 -16.47
C PRO A 261 -1.88 -6.50 -16.60
N SER A 262 -1.72 -7.28 -17.67
CA SER A 262 -2.45 -8.54 -17.87
C SER A 262 -2.34 -9.51 -16.68
N ASN A 263 -3.49 -10.07 -16.28
CA ASN A 263 -3.69 -10.88 -15.07
C ASN A 263 -2.80 -12.15 -14.99
N ALA A 264 -2.32 -12.69 -16.12
CA ALA A 264 -1.61 -13.97 -16.14
C ALA A 264 -0.29 -13.97 -15.33
N LEU A 265 0.34 -12.80 -15.14
CA LEU A 265 1.63 -12.66 -14.46
C LEU A 265 1.60 -11.66 -13.29
N TYR A 266 0.46 -11.02 -13.03
CA TYR A 266 0.33 -9.93 -12.09
C TYR A 266 -0.11 -10.42 -10.70
N PRO A 267 0.73 -10.30 -9.65
CA PRO A 267 0.34 -10.66 -8.29
C PRO A 267 -0.31 -9.51 -7.50
N GLY A 268 -0.38 -8.30 -8.07
CA GLY A 268 -0.65 -7.07 -7.32
C GLY A 268 0.57 -6.13 -7.23
N PRO A 269 0.39 -4.91 -6.68
CA PRO A 269 1.50 -4.02 -6.34
C PRO A 269 2.40 -4.70 -5.31
N SER A 270 3.65 -4.99 -5.69
CA SER A 270 4.62 -5.69 -4.84
C SER A 270 5.67 -4.72 -4.34
N HIS A 271 5.86 -4.71 -3.02
CA HIS A 271 6.84 -3.86 -2.35
C HIS A 271 8.26 -4.43 -2.47
N ARG A 272 9.23 -3.52 -2.63
CA ARG A 272 10.67 -3.77 -2.53
C ARG A 272 11.31 -2.77 -1.59
N ARG A 273 12.28 -3.23 -0.80
CA ARG A 273 13.08 -2.40 0.10
C ARG A 273 14.55 -2.79 0.08
N GLY A 274 15.37 -1.85 0.47
CA GLY A 274 16.83 -1.96 0.50
C GLY A 274 17.47 -0.70 -0.06
N VAL A 275 18.70 -0.82 -0.54
CA VAL A 275 19.45 0.27 -1.18
C VAL A 275 19.43 0.05 -2.69
N PHE A 276 18.81 0.96 -3.44
CA PHE A 276 18.89 0.98 -4.90
C PHE A 276 19.32 2.35 -5.38
N ILE A 277 20.44 2.40 -6.09
CA ILE A 277 20.93 3.60 -6.73
C ILE A 277 20.84 3.48 -8.25
N ASN A 278 20.55 4.60 -8.90
CA ASN A 278 20.59 4.72 -10.34
C ASN A 278 21.38 5.98 -10.66
N ASN A 279 22.63 5.82 -11.08
CA ASN A 279 23.55 6.92 -11.22
C ASN A 279 24.20 6.98 -12.60
N SER A 280 23.40 7.35 -13.61
CA SER A 280 23.90 7.68 -14.95
C SER A 280 24.85 8.89 -15.02
N LYS A 281 25.09 9.60 -13.90
CA LYS A 281 25.94 10.80 -13.84
C LYS A 281 27.23 10.63 -13.02
N MET A 282 27.52 9.44 -12.49
CA MET A 282 28.79 9.18 -11.78
C MET A 282 29.92 8.99 -12.81
N THR A 283 30.51 10.09 -13.27
CA THR A 283 31.58 10.07 -14.30
C THR A 283 32.99 9.94 -13.73
N SER A 284 33.21 10.15 -12.43
CA SER A 284 34.42 9.72 -11.71
C SER A 284 34.28 10.09 -10.23
N LYS A 285 34.21 9.07 -9.38
CA LYS A 285 34.51 9.05 -7.93
C LYS A 285 33.99 7.70 -7.44
N THR A 286 34.82 6.99 -6.70
CA THR A 286 34.50 5.71 -6.07
C THR A 286 33.18 5.82 -5.31
N LEU A 287 32.29 4.81 -5.48
CA LEU A 287 31.03 4.77 -4.74
C LEU A 287 31.34 4.46 -3.26
N PRO A 288 30.96 5.30 -2.28
CA PRO A 288 31.12 4.92 -0.89
C PRO A 288 30.25 3.69 -0.60
N THR A 289 30.67 2.87 0.36
CA THR A 289 29.83 1.76 0.82
C THR A 289 28.56 2.34 1.44
N LEU A 290 27.40 1.99 0.88
CA LEU A 290 26.09 2.45 1.32
C LEU A 290 25.49 1.40 2.25
N ILE A 291 25.15 1.80 3.47
CA ILE A 291 24.59 0.92 4.49
C ILE A 291 23.32 1.55 5.03
N ALA A 292 22.25 0.76 5.03
CA ALA A 292 20.98 1.10 5.65
C ALA A 292 20.42 -0.10 6.40
N TYR A 293 19.60 0.20 7.42
CA TYR A 293 18.84 -0.81 8.15
C TYR A 293 17.36 -0.59 7.96
N TYR A 294 16.64 -1.70 7.89
CA TYR A 294 15.19 -1.74 7.87
C TYR A 294 14.72 -2.58 9.03
N ASP A 295 13.57 -2.23 9.59
CA ASP A 295 12.98 -2.99 10.68
C ASP A 295 11.46 -2.84 10.66
N GLU A 296 10.76 -3.74 11.34
CA GLU A 296 9.32 -3.63 11.60
C GLU A 296 8.46 -3.49 10.34
N PHE A 297 8.86 -4.16 9.24
CA PHE A 297 8.06 -4.16 8.01
C PHE A 297 6.74 -4.92 8.20
N ARG A 298 5.63 -4.21 8.02
CA ARG A 298 4.26 -4.67 8.28
C ARG A 298 3.34 -4.28 7.12
N ILE A 299 2.39 -5.16 6.83
CA ILE A 299 1.30 -4.94 5.88
C ILE A 299 0.00 -5.25 6.62
N GLY A 300 -0.99 -4.37 6.52
CA GLY A 300 -2.23 -4.51 7.27
C GLY A 300 -3.39 -3.73 6.65
N LYS A 301 -4.49 -3.69 7.39
CA LYS A 301 -5.76 -3.03 7.00
C LYS A 301 -6.00 -1.72 7.76
N SER A 302 -5.13 -1.37 8.69
CA SER A 302 -5.25 -0.15 9.48
C SER A 302 -3.90 0.37 9.94
N ARG A 303 -3.85 1.65 10.30
CA ARG A 303 -2.64 2.27 10.90
C ARG A 303 -2.16 1.51 12.14
N LYS A 304 -3.09 1.07 12.99
CA LYS A 304 -2.78 0.37 14.25
C LYS A 304 -2.03 -0.94 14.04
N GLU A 305 -2.24 -1.60 12.90
CA GLU A 305 -1.58 -2.87 12.57
C GLU A 305 -0.15 -2.69 12.04
N VAL A 306 0.19 -1.49 11.56
CA VAL A 306 1.45 -1.26 10.83
C VAL A 306 2.34 -0.17 11.43
N ASP A 307 1.79 0.78 12.18
CA ASP A 307 2.55 1.86 12.82
C ASP A 307 3.20 1.33 14.10
N ILE A 308 4.51 1.10 14.04
CA ILE A 308 5.27 0.55 15.18
C ILE A 308 5.10 1.37 16.47
N ARG A 309 4.91 2.69 16.36
CA ARG A 309 4.69 3.57 17.52
C ARG A 309 3.38 3.27 18.24
N MET A 310 2.36 2.82 17.51
CA MET A 310 1.08 2.39 18.10
C MET A 310 1.13 0.96 18.65
N ILE A 311 2.06 0.15 18.16
CA ILE A 311 2.25 -1.24 18.58
C ILE A 311 3.09 -1.30 19.85
N GLU A 312 4.15 -0.48 19.94
CA GLU A 312 5.03 -0.41 21.10
C GLU A 312 4.38 0.32 22.29
N ASP A 313 3.52 1.30 22.01
CA ASP A 313 2.78 2.04 23.01
C ASP A 313 1.29 2.11 22.62
N PRO A 314 0.42 1.26 23.23
CA PRO A 314 -1.02 1.29 23.00
C PRO A 314 -1.68 2.63 23.36
N ASN A 315 -1.04 3.45 24.21
CA ASN A 315 -1.53 4.78 24.58
C ASN A 315 -1.02 5.86 23.63
N TYR A 316 -0.08 5.55 22.74
CA TYR A 316 0.43 6.49 21.76
C TYR A 316 -0.73 7.07 20.95
N GLN A 317 -1.00 8.35 21.20
CA GLN A 317 -1.87 9.12 20.36
C GLN A 317 -1.00 9.74 19.28
N PRO A 318 -1.17 9.35 18.00
CA PRO A 318 -0.52 10.09 16.94
C PRO A 318 -0.92 11.56 17.09
N PRO A 319 -0.02 12.51 16.80
CA PRO A 319 -0.35 13.92 16.83
C PRO A 319 -1.70 14.11 16.14
N LYS A 320 -2.69 14.71 16.84
CA LYS A 320 -3.93 15.12 16.19
C LYS A 320 -3.51 15.87 14.93
N ASP A 321 -4.17 15.65 13.81
CA ASP A 321 -3.80 16.25 12.50
C ASP A 321 -3.82 17.80 12.49
N LYS A 322 -3.98 18.44 13.65
CA LYS A 322 -3.64 19.83 13.97
C LYS A 322 -2.17 20.11 13.61
N CYS A 323 -2.02 20.59 12.39
CA CYS A 323 -0.79 20.96 11.70
C CYS A 323 -0.17 19.86 10.83
N ALA A 324 -0.96 19.39 9.88
CA ALA A 324 -0.59 19.85 8.56
C ALA A 324 -0.82 21.39 8.50
N LYS A 325 0.22 22.23 8.68
CA LYS A 325 0.14 23.69 8.43
C LYS A 325 -0.36 24.00 7.02
N GLY A 326 -1.66 24.27 6.87
CA GLY A 326 -2.20 24.92 5.67
C GLY A 326 -3.72 24.97 5.53
N PHE A 327 -4.50 25.01 6.62
CA PHE A 327 -5.82 25.66 6.51
C PHE A 327 -5.57 27.16 6.46
N ILE A 328 -5.32 27.71 5.26
CA ILE A 328 -5.63 29.11 5.00
C ILE A 328 -7.10 29.10 4.60
N ASN A 329 -7.97 29.29 5.59
CA ASN A 329 -9.11 30.16 5.33
C ASN A 329 -8.55 31.57 5.44
N THR A 330 -8.91 32.46 4.52
CA THR A 330 -8.14 33.66 4.14
C THR A 330 -7.97 34.74 5.21
N ASN A 331 -8.14 34.50 6.52
CA ASN A 331 -8.05 35.56 7.53
C ASN A 331 -7.42 35.26 8.92
N ASP A 332 -6.93 34.06 9.29
CA ASP A 332 -6.39 33.89 10.65
C ASP A 332 -4.95 33.35 10.72
N SER A 333 -4.09 34.12 11.38
CA SER A 333 -2.66 33.88 11.61
C SER A 333 -2.41 32.89 12.76
N CYS A 334 -1.53 31.90 12.55
CA CYS A 334 -1.09 30.99 13.61
C CYS A 334 -0.19 31.70 14.63
N THR A 335 -0.69 32.00 15.82
CA THR A 335 0.15 32.42 16.96
C THR A 335 0.48 31.23 17.86
N VAL A 336 1.73 31.20 18.33
CA VAL A 336 2.23 30.29 19.35
C VAL A 336 1.72 30.81 20.68
N ASP A 337 0.78 30.11 21.32
CA ASP A 337 0.43 30.44 22.70
C ASP A 337 1.57 29.98 23.61
N THR A 338 2.33 30.98 24.03
CA THR A 338 3.06 30.94 25.28
C THR A 338 2.04 30.85 26.42
N VAL A 339 2.40 30.07 27.42
CA VAL A 339 1.68 29.86 28.69
C VAL A 339 0.91 31.12 29.12
N GLY A 340 -0.42 31.02 29.13
CA GLY A 340 -1.33 32.07 29.56
C GLY A 340 -2.57 31.45 30.18
N THR A 341 -2.83 31.84 31.42
CA THR A 341 -3.87 31.37 32.32
C THR A 341 -5.30 31.50 31.79
N VAL A 342 -6.13 30.56 32.26
CA VAL A 342 -7.58 30.40 32.10
C VAL A 342 -8.35 31.72 32.14
N ASP A 343 -9.26 31.92 31.18
CA ASP A 343 -10.60 32.44 31.45
C ASP A 343 -11.62 31.80 30.48
N THR A 344 -12.74 31.39 31.07
CA THR A 344 -13.79 30.52 30.52
C THR A 344 -14.69 31.22 29.50
N VAL A 345 -14.81 30.65 28.30
CA VAL A 345 -15.99 30.79 27.41
C VAL A 345 -16.22 29.46 26.69
N ASP A 346 -17.48 29.01 26.68
CA ASP A 346 -17.96 27.65 26.44
C ASP A 346 -17.52 27.01 25.11
N ILE A 347 -16.69 25.96 25.22
CA ILE A 347 -16.49 24.97 24.16
C ILE A 347 -17.62 23.94 24.30
N VAL A 348 -18.72 24.15 23.57
CA VAL A 348 -19.64 23.04 23.29
C VAL A 348 -18.99 22.20 22.17
N ASP A 349 -18.51 21.03 22.60
CA ASP A 349 -17.81 20.01 21.85
C ASP A 349 -18.72 19.38 20.76
N ILE A 350 -18.52 19.77 19.51
CA ILE A 350 -19.38 19.37 18.36
C ILE A 350 -19.21 17.87 18.02
N SER A 351 -18.20 17.18 18.57
CA SER A 351 -18.05 15.71 18.41
C SER A 351 -18.97 14.89 19.31
N ASN A 352 -19.66 15.51 20.27
CA ASN A 352 -20.52 14.79 21.22
C ASN A 352 -22.01 14.88 20.85
N LYS A 353 -22.33 15.41 19.66
CA LYS A 353 -23.72 15.59 19.18
C LYS A 353 -24.54 14.31 19.26
N TYR A 354 -23.90 13.17 18.99
CA TYR A 354 -24.52 11.85 19.01
C TYR A 354 -24.09 11.02 20.22
N ASP A 355 -23.40 11.62 21.19
CA ASP A 355 -23.01 10.90 22.39
C ASP A 355 -24.24 10.54 23.21
N GLY A 356 -24.19 9.35 23.79
CA GLY A 356 -25.25 8.81 24.61
C GLY A 356 -25.38 7.30 24.50
N GLN A 357 -26.29 6.77 25.30
CA GLN A 357 -26.67 5.36 25.21
C GLN A 357 -27.89 5.21 24.31
N TYR A 358 -27.87 4.16 23.51
CA TYR A 358 -28.94 3.83 22.57
C TYR A 358 -29.34 2.39 22.78
N THR A 359 -30.64 2.12 22.76
CA THR A 359 -31.13 0.75 22.58
C THR A 359 -31.11 0.44 21.09
N MET A 360 -30.30 -0.54 20.71
CA MET A 360 -30.17 -1.07 19.36
C MET A 360 -31.05 -2.29 19.20
N TYR A 361 -31.87 -2.29 18.15
CA TYR A 361 -32.64 -3.44 17.68
C TYR A 361 -32.15 -3.85 16.30
N LEU A 362 -31.67 -5.08 16.15
CA LEU A 362 -31.25 -5.65 14.87
C LEU A 362 -32.34 -6.59 14.35
N TYR A 363 -32.81 -6.32 13.15
CA TYR A 363 -33.79 -7.13 12.43
C TYR A 363 -33.14 -7.81 11.24
N ARG A 364 -33.53 -9.05 10.98
CA ARG A 364 -33.35 -9.68 9.68
C ARG A 364 -34.62 -9.52 8.85
N SER A 365 -34.45 -9.18 7.58
CA SER A 365 -35.52 -8.95 6.62
C SER A 365 -35.33 -9.84 5.39
N TYR A 366 -36.44 -10.30 4.82
CA TYR A 366 -36.48 -11.08 3.58
C TYR A 366 -37.64 -10.59 2.69
N PRO A 367 -37.44 -10.49 1.36
CA PRO A 367 -38.46 -10.02 0.43
C PRO A 367 -39.82 -10.72 0.62
N GLY A 368 -40.87 -9.95 0.88
CA GLY A 368 -42.23 -10.47 1.05
C GLY A 368 -42.51 -11.12 2.41
N SER A 369 -41.65 -10.92 3.41
CA SER A 369 -41.88 -11.38 4.79
C SER A 369 -41.72 -10.25 5.80
N ASN A 370 -42.29 -10.42 7.00
CA ASN A 370 -42.14 -9.45 8.07
C ASN A 370 -40.72 -9.51 8.68
N ASP A 371 -40.17 -8.34 9.01
CA ASP A 371 -38.93 -8.20 9.75
C ASP A 371 -38.98 -9.00 11.06
N LYS A 372 -37.90 -9.73 11.34
CA LYS A 372 -37.76 -10.47 12.59
C LYS A 372 -36.60 -9.93 13.41
N ASN A 373 -36.91 -9.46 14.62
CA ASN A 373 -35.91 -9.05 15.58
C ASN A 373 -35.03 -10.25 16.01
N ILE A 374 -33.72 -10.04 15.97
CA ILE A 374 -32.71 -11.04 16.31
C ILE A 374 -31.73 -10.59 17.39
N VAL A 375 -31.55 -9.29 17.63
CA VAL A 375 -30.69 -8.76 18.70
C VAL A 375 -31.29 -7.50 19.30
N ASN A 376 -31.31 -7.43 20.63
CA ASN A 376 -31.47 -6.19 21.40
C ASN A 376 -30.19 -5.99 22.21
N ALA A 377 -29.61 -4.80 22.15
CA ALA A 377 -28.46 -4.44 22.98
C ALA A 377 -28.48 -2.96 23.29
N THR A 378 -27.89 -2.56 24.41
CA THR A 378 -27.54 -1.15 24.57
C THR A 378 -26.15 -0.92 23.99
N ILE A 379 -26.04 0.10 23.16
CA ILE A 379 -24.77 0.59 22.63
C ILE A 379 -24.52 1.99 23.19
N GLU A 380 -23.26 2.35 23.37
CA GLU A 380 -22.84 3.70 23.73
C GLU A 380 -22.11 4.30 22.54
N ILE A 381 -22.54 5.49 22.13
CA ILE A 381 -21.78 6.34 21.22
C ILE A 381 -21.04 7.35 22.08
N LYS A 382 -19.72 7.44 21.90
CA LYS A 382 -18.88 8.39 22.62
C LYS A 382 -17.76 8.92 21.73
N GLY A 383 -17.74 10.23 21.52
CA GLY A 383 -16.81 10.89 20.59
C GLY A 383 -16.88 10.30 19.18
N GLY A 384 -18.08 9.92 18.72
CA GLY A 384 -18.31 9.31 17.41
C GLY A 384 -18.03 7.81 17.30
N PHE A 385 -17.49 7.14 18.33
CA PHE A 385 -17.25 5.69 18.30
C PHE A 385 -18.42 4.92 18.90
N VAL A 386 -18.81 3.81 18.27
CA VAL A 386 -19.82 2.88 18.83
C VAL A 386 -19.16 1.74 19.58
N LYS A 387 -19.69 1.43 20.76
CA LYS A 387 -19.37 0.19 21.51
C LYS A 387 -20.63 -0.41 22.11
N VAL A 388 -20.62 -1.72 22.33
CA VAL A 388 -21.68 -2.40 23.09
C VAL A 388 -21.47 -2.12 24.57
N SER A 389 -22.55 -1.82 25.30
CA SER A 389 -22.48 -1.55 26.74
C SER A 389 -22.41 -2.85 27.54
N ASP A 390 -21.37 -2.99 28.36
CA ASP A 390 -21.09 -4.20 29.15
C ASP A 390 -22.11 -4.48 30.27
N ASN A 391 -22.95 -3.50 30.64
CA ASN A 391 -23.77 -3.52 31.86
C ASN A 391 -25.29 -3.37 31.61
N SER A 392 -25.82 -3.84 30.48
CA SER A 392 -27.18 -3.50 30.05
C SER A 392 -27.96 -4.66 29.43
N ASP A 393 -29.27 -4.47 29.24
CA ASP A 393 -30.17 -5.44 28.62
C ASP A 393 -29.64 -5.93 27.26
N ARG A 394 -29.18 -7.18 27.22
CA ARG A 394 -28.73 -7.92 26.03
C ARG A 394 -29.67 -9.09 25.81
N TRP A 395 -30.31 -9.13 24.66
CA TRP A 395 -31.09 -10.28 24.21
C TRP A 395 -30.67 -10.67 22.81
N ILE A 396 -30.38 -11.95 22.62
CA ILE A 396 -30.02 -12.52 21.31
C ILE A 396 -30.95 -13.68 21.03
N HIS A 397 -31.48 -13.72 19.82
CA HIS A 397 -32.36 -14.80 19.42
C HIS A 397 -31.60 -16.13 19.48
N ARG A 398 -32.11 -17.12 20.21
CA ARG A 398 -31.52 -18.46 20.46
C ARG A 398 -31.03 -19.28 19.25
N LYS A 399 -31.29 -18.80 18.03
CA LYS A 399 -30.96 -19.47 16.76
C LYS A 399 -29.82 -18.78 16.02
N ILE A 400 -29.16 -17.80 16.61
CA ILE A 400 -27.97 -17.17 16.03
C ILE A 400 -26.86 -17.16 17.08
N ASP A 401 -25.63 -17.10 16.62
CA ASP A 401 -24.49 -16.83 17.48
C ASP A 401 -24.44 -15.34 17.81
N ASP A 402 -23.73 -15.00 18.87
CA ASP A 402 -23.67 -13.66 19.42
C ASP A 402 -22.81 -12.74 18.53
N PRO A 403 -23.40 -11.74 17.84
CA PRO A 403 -22.64 -10.93 16.90
C PRO A 403 -22.10 -9.65 17.54
N LEU A 404 -22.44 -9.36 18.80
CA LEU A 404 -22.24 -8.05 19.42
C LEU A 404 -20.76 -7.73 19.70
N ASP A 405 -19.95 -8.74 20.03
CA ASP A 405 -18.51 -8.57 20.26
C ASP A 405 -17.76 -8.14 18.98
N SER A 406 -18.37 -8.38 17.82
CA SER A 406 -17.85 -7.98 16.51
C SER A 406 -18.36 -6.62 16.02
N LEU A 407 -19.35 -6.02 16.71
CA LEU A 407 -19.92 -4.72 16.33
C LEU A 407 -18.86 -3.63 16.49
N LYS A 408 -18.50 -3.00 15.38
CA LYS A 408 -17.55 -1.89 15.32
C LYS A 408 -18.02 -0.85 14.32
N GLY A 409 -17.82 0.42 14.62
CA GLY A 409 -18.23 1.48 13.72
C GLY A 409 -18.05 2.86 14.30
N GLU A 410 -18.25 3.84 13.42
CA GLU A 410 -18.15 5.25 13.75
C GLU A 410 -19.37 6.00 13.21
N VAL A 411 -19.71 7.10 13.87
CA VAL A 411 -20.65 8.12 13.40
C VAL A 411 -19.89 9.43 13.27
N ASP A 412 -19.99 10.06 12.11
CA ASP A 412 -19.39 11.37 11.90
C ASP A 412 -20.28 12.50 12.45
N THR A 413 -19.81 13.74 12.33
CA THR A 413 -20.52 14.94 12.80
C THR A 413 -21.80 15.25 12.03
N GLU A 414 -21.93 14.72 10.81
CA GLU A 414 -23.13 14.84 9.96
C GLU A 414 -24.16 13.75 10.27
N GLY A 415 -23.75 12.73 11.03
CA GLY A 415 -24.58 11.59 11.43
C GLY A 415 -24.44 10.38 10.52
N ASN A 416 -23.52 10.40 9.54
CA ASN A 416 -23.29 9.26 8.66
C ASN A 416 -22.65 8.11 9.43
N LEU A 417 -23.14 6.90 9.18
CA LEU A 417 -22.75 5.69 9.91
C LEU A 417 -21.98 4.76 8.98
N ASN A 418 -20.85 4.24 9.47
CA ASN A 418 -20.15 3.12 8.86
C ASN A 418 -19.88 2.06 9.92
N TRP A 419 -20.87 1.21 10.14
CA TRP A 419 -20.79 0.17 11.16
C TRP A 419 -20.64 -1.18 10.50
N SER A 420 -20.11 -2.15 11.23
CA SER A 420 -19.99 -3.51 10.75
C SER A 420 -20.13 -4.51 11.87
N MET A 421 -20.63 -5.69 11.55
CA MET A 421 -20.68 -6.82 12.47
C MET A 421 -20.53 -8.13 11.71
N GLU A 422 -19.92 -9.12 12.34
CA GLU A 422 -19.85 -10.49 11.88
C GLU A 422 -21.06 -11.26 12.40
N ILE A 423 -21.92 -11.74 11.50
CA ILE A 423 -23.18 -12.39 11.86
C ILE A 423 -23.57 -13.45 10.81
N ASP A 424 -24.10 -14.58 11.27
CA ASP A 424 -24.98 -15.44 10.47
C ASP A 424 -26.40 -15.32 11.04
N PRO A 425 -27.29 -14.55 10.39
CA PRO A 425 -28.61 -14.27 10.91
C PRO A 425 -29.54 -15.50 10.91
N TRP A 426 -29.11 -16.64 10.35
CA TRP A 426 -29.91 -17.86 10.26
C TRP A 426 -29.29 -19.07 10.96
N LYS A 427 -27.99 -19.02 11.29
CA LYS A 427 -27.19 -20.16 11.78
C LYS A 427 -27.35 -21.39 10.86
N LYS A 428 -27.28 -21.13 9.56
CA LYS A 428 -27.40 -22.12 8.49
C LYS A 428 -26.19 -22.10 7.56
N SER A 429 -25.40 -21.03 7.61
CA SER A 429 -24.12 -20.95 6.92
C SER A 429 -23.05 -21.71 7.71
N GLN A 430 -22.10 -22.31 7.01
CA GLN A 430 -20.88 -22.83 7.63
C GLN A 430 -19.89 -21.68 7.98
N PHE A 431 -20.21 -20.44 7.62
CA PHE A 431 -19.34 -19.28 7.76
C PHE A 431 -20.10 -18.06 8.33
N ILE A 432 -19.45 -17.33 9.23
CA ILE A 432 -19.93 -16.04 9.74
C ILE A 432 -19.50 -14.95 8.73
N HIS A 433 -20.42 -14.08 8.31
CA HIS A 433 -20.14 -13.03 7.33
C HIS A 433 -20.06 -11.66 7.99
N LYS A 434 -19.11 -10.83 7.53
CA LYS A 434 -19.07 -9.42 7.90
C LYS A 434 -20.10 -8.64 7.08
N VAL A 435 -21.09 -8.08 7.76
CA VAL A 435 -22.09 -7.16 7.18
C VAL A 435 -21.68 -5.73 7.51
N ILE A 436 -21.71 -4.87 6.50
CA ILE A 436 -21.49 -3.42 6.65
C ILE A 436 -22.86 -2.74 6.66
N PHE A 437 -23.08 -1.86 7.64
CA PHE A 437 -24.27 -1.06 7.82
C PHE A 437 -23.98 0.40 7.47
N GLY A 438 -24.82 0.95 6.60
CA GLY A 438 -24.83 2.36 6.24
C GLY A 438 -26.16 3.00 6.60
N GLY A 439 -26.14 4.29 6.90
CA GLY A 439 -27.31 5.09 7.23
C GLY A 439 -26.92 6.42 7.87
N ILE A 440 -27.92 7.22 8.23
CA ILE A 440 -27.73 8.52 8.90
C ILE A 440 -28.53 8.52 10.20
N LEU A 441 -27.89 8.77 11.34
CA LEU A 441 -28.44 8.51 12.68
C LEU A 441 -29.69 9.34 13.05
N ASN A 442 -29.91 10.47 12.38
CA ASN A 442 -31.07 11.36 12.58
C ASN A 442 -31.95 11.49 11.31
N ASN A 443 -31.83 10.55 10.37
CA ASN A 443 -32.75 10.46 9.25
C ASN A 443 -33.84 9.45 9.60
N ASP A 444 -35.08 9.66 9.13
CA ASP A 444 -36.17 8.68 9.28
C ASP A 444 -35.91 7.40 8.44
N GLU A 445 -34.83 7.41 7.64
CA GLU A 445 -34.37 6.27 6.87
C GLU A 445 -33.68 5.20 7.73
N PRO A 446 -33.92 3.91 7.42
CA PRO A 446 -33.36 2.81 8.19
C PRO A 446 -31.86 2.63 7.97
N ILE A 447 -31.13 2.36 9.06
CA ILE A 447 -29.73 1.89 9.01
C ILE A 447 -29.76 0.45 8.49
N THR A 448 -29.13 0.18 7.35
CA THR A 448 -29.25 -1.13 6.69
C THR A 448 -27.91 -1.70 6.26
N GLY A 449 -27.83 -3.03 6.23
CA GLY A 449 -26.69 -3.79 5.72
C GLY A 449 -27.15 -4.97 4.89
N LYS A 450 -26.45 -5.26 3.79
CA LYS A 450 -26.75 -6.40 2.92
C LYS A 450 -25.94 -7.62 3.37
N TYR A 451 -26.62 -8.72 3.69
CA TYR A 451 -25.96 -9.99 4.01
C TYR A 451 -25.77 -10.84 2.76
N ASP A 452 -26.85 -11.10 2.01
CA ASP A 452 -26.82 -11.81 0.71
C ASP A 452 -27.90 -11.26 -0.25
N GLU A 453 -28.14 -11.92 -1.37
CA GLU A 453 -29.14 -11.48 -2.36
C GLU A 453 -30.60 -11.58 -1.86
N GLY A 454 -30.88 -12.34 -0.80
CA GLY A 454 -32.22 -12.53 -0.24
C GLY A 454 -32.40 -11.97 1.17
N THR A 455 -31.33 -11.63 1.87
CA THR A 455 -31.35 -11.24 3.29
C THR A 455 -30.73 -9.86 3.47
N ALA A 456 -31.54 -8.93 3.98
CA ALA A 456 -31.08 -7.64 4.48
C ALA A 456 -31.13 -7.62 6.00
N LEU A 457 -30.23 -6.84 6.61
CA LEU A 457 -30.24 -6.53 8.03
C LEU A 457 -30.59 -5.05 8.21
N ARG A 458 -31.39 -4.75 9.22
CA ARG A 458 -31.80 -3.40 9.57
C ARG A 458 -31.56 -3.14 11.05
N ILE A 459 -30.98 -1.98 11.35
CA ILE A 459 -30.78 -1.49 12.70
C ILE A 459 -31.77 -0.37 12.98
N GLU A 460 -32.41 -0.43 14.14
CA GLU A 460 -33.19 0.66 14.72
C GLU A 460 -32.54 1.08 16.04
N LEU A 461 -32.36 2.39 16.23
CA LEU A 461 -31.77 2.97 17.43
C LEU A 461 -32.81 3.82 18.16
N LYS A 462 -32.89 3.64 19.48
CA LYS A 462 -33.66 4.51 20.38
C LYS A 462 -32.75 5.09 21.42
N LYS A 463 -32.55 6.41 21.40
CA LYS A 463 -31.76 7.09 22.42
C LYS A 463 -32.40 6.84 23.78
N LYS A 464 -31.59 6.44 24.77
CA LYS A 464 -32.02 6.37 26.16
C LYS A 464 -31.88 7.77 26.75
N ASP A 465 -32.96 8.23 27.38
CA ASP A 465 -33.02 9.53 28.05
C ASP A 465 -32.12 9.58 29.30
#